data_AF-A0A9W9V0Y6-F1
#
_entry.id   AF-A0A9W9V0Y6-F1
#
_cell.length_a   1.000
_cell.length_b   1.000
_cell.length_c   1.000
_cell.angle_alpha   90.00
_cell.angle_beta   90.00
_cell.angle_gamma   90.00
#
_symmetry.space_group_name_H-M   'P 1'
#
loop_
_entity.id
_entity.type
_entity.pdbx_description
1 polymer ?
#
loop_
_entity_poly.entity_id
_entity_poly.type
_entity_poly.pdbx_seq_one_letter_code
_entity_poly.pdbx_strand_id
1 'polypeptide(L)'
;MATNSQLNLQAVYAAPDASKVFTHEIPPASSTDSFAAKQSHLTTLQSLVPRLQEEINVFLTERMEEDKKTQGAISEKEAKEEENYGEEVVEEDA
;
A
#
# COMPACT_ATOMS: atom_id res chain seq x y z
N MET A 1 -29.10 -25.62 -7.26
CA MET A 1 -28.75 -24.80 -6.08
C MET A 1 -27.42 -24.14 -6.42
N ALA A 2 -27.41 -22.85 -6.82
CA ALA A 2 -26.17 -22.18 -7.16
C ALA A 2 -25.35 -21.96 -5.88
N THR A 3 -24.13 -22.48 -5.84
CA THR A 3 -23.21 -22.31 -4.73
C THR A 3 -22.81 -20.83 -4.68
N ASN A 4 -23.23 -20.12 -3.63
CA ASN A 4 -22.72 -18.78 -3.30
C ASN A 4 -21.24 -18.91 -2.93
N SER A 5 -20.36 -18.93 -3.92
CA SER A 5 -18.92 -18.82 -3.70
C SER A 5 -18.63 -17.41 -3.21
N GLN A 6 -18.11 -17.29 -2.00
CA GLN A 6 -17.70 -16.02 -1.41
C GLN A 6 -16.63 -15.37 -2.29
N LEU A 7 -16.96 -14.21 -2.84
CA LEU A 7 -16.09 -13.46 -3.76
C LEU A 7 -15.20 -12.55 -2.93
N ASN A 8 -13.91 -12.55 -3.23
CA ASN A 8 -12.93 -11.73 -2.52
C ASN A 8 -12.18 -10.85 -3.53
N LEU A 9 -12.01 -9.57 -3.19
CA LEU A 9 -11.05 -8.69 -3.83
C LEU A 9 -9.73 -8.82 -3.06
N GLN A 10 -8.69 -9.30 -3.73
CA GLN A 10 -7.41 -9.59 -3.10
C GLN A 10 -6.25 -8.90 -3.83
N ALA A 11 -5.29 -8.40 -3.05
CA ALA A 11 -3.97 -8.02 -3.53
C ALA A 11 -2.89 -8.72 -2.71
N VAL A 12 -1.81 -9.10 -3.37
CA VAL A 12 -0.68 -9.79 -2.74
C VAL A 12 0.58 -8.97 -2.99
N TYR A 13 1.20 -8.54 -1.91
CA TYR A 13 2.55 -8.01 -1.90
C TYR A 13 3.53 -9.11 -1.53
N ALA A 14 4.59 -9.25 -2.33
CA ALA A 14 5.66 -10.21 -2.11
C ALA A 14 7.02 -9.53 -2.32
N ALA A 15 7.87 -9.63 -1.32
CA ALA A 15 9.26 -9.19 -1.31
C ALA A 15 10.14 -10.33 -0.75
N PRO A 16 11.48 -10.25 -0.89
CA PRO A 16 12.38 -11.30 -0.41
C PRO A 16 12.27 -11.57 1.10
N ASP A 17 11.94 -10.55 1.88
CA ASP A 17 11.95 -10.53 3.35
C ASP A 17 10.55 -10.37 3.97
N ALA A 18 9.55 -9.99 3.17
CA ALA A 18 8.20 -9.73 3.65
C ALA A 18 7.13 -10.13 2.62
N SER A 19 5.96 -10.54 3.11
CA SER A 19 4.77 -10.71 2.28
C SER A 19 3.54 -10.19 3.02
N LYS A 20 2.59 -9.64 2.27
CA LYS A 20 1.33 -9.14 2.81
C LYS A 20 0.20 -9.43 1.85
N VAL A 21 -0.89 -9.97 2.39
CA VAL A 21 -2.13 -10.21 1.64
C VAL A 21 -3.18 -9.25 2.15
N PHE A 22 -3.78 -8.50 1.24
CA PHE A 22 -4.92 -7.63 1.49
C PHE A 22 -6.16 -8.32 0.94
N THR A 23 -7.20 -8.45 1.74
CA THR A 23 -8.42 -9.17 1.33
C THR A 23 -9.65 -8.38 1.78
N HIS A 24 -10.52 -8.07 0.83
CA HIS A 24 -11.84 -7.50 1.07
C HIS A 24 -12.91 -8.46 0.58
N GLU A 25 -13.84 -8.81 1.46
CA GLU A 25 -14.96 -9.67 1.09
C GLU A 25 -16.00 -8.88 0.28
N ILE A 26 -16.46 -9.49 -0.82
CA ILE A 26 -17.55 -8.96 -1.63
C ILE A 26 -18.82 -9.71 -1.20
N PRO A 27 -19.80 -9.02 -0.60
CA PRO A 27 -21.04 -9.65 -0.18
C PRO A 27 -21.78 -10.22 -1.39
N PRO A 28 -22.49 -11.35 -1.22
CA PRO A 28 -23.31 -11.91 -2.27
C PRO A 28 -24.43 -10.93 -2.65
N ALA A 29 -24.85 -10.97 -3.92
CA ALA A 29 -25.95 -10.16 -4.39
C ALA A 29 -27.24 -10.49 -3.62
N SER A 30 -27.92 -9.46 -3.13
CA SER A 30 -29.17 -9.58 -2.38
C SER A 30 -30.41 -9.79 -3.25
N SER A 31 -30.27 -9.64 -4.58
CA SER A 31 -31.38 -9.73 -5.54
C SER A 31 -31.28 -10.97 -6.42
N THR A 32 -32.43 -11.58 -6.71
CA THR A 32 -32.56 -12.65 -7.71
C THR A 32 -32.66 -12.11 -9.14
N ASP A 33 -32.89 -10.80 -9.32
CA ASP A 33 -32.82 -10.15 -10.62
C ASP A 33 -31.36 -10.01 -11.07
N SER A 34 -31.05 -10.51 -12.27
CA SER A 34 -29.68 -10.59 -12.76
C SER A 34 -29.03 -9.22 -12.98
N PHE A 35 -29.82 -8.21 -13.35
CA PHE A 35 -29.32 -6.86 -13.57
C PHE A 35 -29.03 -6.18 -12.23
N ALA A 36 -29.99 -6.19 -11.31
CA ALA A 36 -29.80 -5.66 -9.96
C ALA A 36 -28.63 -6.34 -9.21
N ALA A 37 -28.48 -7.66 -9.36
CA ALA A 37 -27.37 -8.41 -8.77
C ALA A 37 -26.00 -7.92 -9.29
N LYS A 38 -25.87 -7.74 -10.62
CA LYS A 38 -24.63 -7.23 -11.24
C LYS A 38 -24.36 -5.78 -10.83
N GLN A 39 -25.39 -4.94 -10.80
CA GLN A 39 -25.26 -3.55 -10.41
C GLN A 39 -24.78 -3.43 -8.96
N SER A 40 -25.37 -4.18 -8.03
CA SER A 40 -24.95 -4.22 -6.63
C SER A 40 -23.49 -4.66 -6.50
N HIS A 41 -23.11 -5.73 -7.21
CA HIS A 41 -21.73 -6.24 -7.19
C HIS A 41 -20.72 -5.20 -7.71
N LEU A 42 -21.03 -4.53 -8.82
CA LEU A 42 -20.17 -3.49 -9.37
C LEU A 42 -20.07 -2.28 -8.45
N THR A 43 -21.17 -1.85 -7.83
CA THR A 43 -21.16 -0.75 -6.85
C THR A 43 -20.30 -1.11 -5.64
N THR A 44 -20.38 -2.35 -5.14
CA THR A 44 -19.49 -2.79 -4.06
C THR A 44 -18.03 -2.77 -4.49
N LEU A 45 -17.69 -3.33 -5.65
CA LEU A 45 -16.32 -3.29 -6.19
C LEU A 45 -15.79 -1.87 -6.34
N GLN A 46 -16.59 -0.95 -6.89
CA GLN A 46 -16.22 0.46 -7.05
C GLN A 46 -15.89 1.12 -5.71
N SER A 47 -16.51 0.69 -4.62
CA SER A 47 -16.20 1.19 -3.27
C SER A 47 -14.97 0.53 -2.63
N LEU A 48 -14.73 -0.76 -2.90
CA LEU A 48 -13.67 -1.54 -2.27
C LEU A 48 -12.31 -1.28 -2.93
N VAL A 49 -12.27 -1.06 -4.25
CA VAL A 49 -11.00 -0.86 -4.98
C VAL A 49 -10.21 0.35 -4.47
N PRO A 50 -10.81 1.55 -4.30
CA PRO A 50 -10.07 2.70 -3.76
C PRO A 50 -9.59 2.48 -2.32
N ARG A 51 -10.38 1.78 -1.48
CA ARG A 51 -9.98 1.45 -0.10
C ARG A 51 -8.78 0.51 -0.08
N LEU A 52 -8.81 -0.54 -0.90
CA LEU A 52 -7.69 -1.45 -1.05
C LEU A 52 -6.44 -0.71 -1.54
N GLN A 53 -6.59 0.23 -2.48
CA GLN A 53 -5.48 1.06 -2.94
C GLN A 53 -4.90 1.92 -1.81
N GLU A 54 -5.74 2.54 -0.99
CA GLU A 54 -5.31 3.32 0.18
C GLU A 54 -4.52 2.45 1.17
N GLU A 55 -5.03 1.26 1.50
CA GLU A 55 -4.34 0.30 2.38
C GLU A 55 -2.96 -0.10 1.83
N ILE A 56 -2.86 -0.35 0.53
CA ILE A 56 -1.59 -0.67 -0.14
C ILE A 56 -0.63 0.52 -0.07
N ASN A 57 -1.10 1.74 -0.33
CA ASN A 57 -0.26 2.92 -0.30
C ASN A 57 0.30 3.21 1.10
N VAL A 58 -0.54 3.08 2.13
CA VAL A 58 -0.10 3.21 3.53
C VAL A 58 0.97 2.16 3.83
N PHE A 59 0.68 0.88 3.56
CA PHE A 59 1.62 -0.21 3.82
C PHE A 59 2.98 -0.02 3.10
N LEU A 60 2.97 0.35 1.82
CA LEU A 60 4.21 0.56 1.07
C LEU A 60 4.99 1.77 1.58
N THR A 61 4.30 2.83 2.00
CA THR A 61 4.95 4.03 2.56
C THR A 61 5.63 3.71 3.88
N GLU A 62 4.94 3.02 4.79
CA GLU A 62 5.51 2.57 6.07
C GLU A 62 6.75 1.70 5.83
N ARG A 63 6.67 0.75 4.88
CA ARG A 63 7.79 -0.12 4.56
C ARG A 63 8.98 0.65 3.97
N MET A 64 8.73 1.65 3.12
CA MET A 64 9.80 2.50 2.60
C MET A 64 10.50 3.29 3.70
N GLU A 65 9.78 3.73 4.74
CA GLU A 65 10.36 4.40 5.89
C GLU A 65 11.20 3.45 6.75
N GLU A 66 10.74 2.21 6.95
CA GLU A 66 11.51 1.14 7.61
C GLU A 66 12.79 0.81 6.83
N ASP A 67 12.69 0.66 5.51
CA ASP A 67 13.83 0.39 4.63
C ASP A 67 14.87 1.53 4.70
N LYS A 68 14.43 2.79 4.74
CA LYS A 68 15.34 3.95 4.92
C LYS A 68 16.10 3.92 6.26
N LYS A 69 15.42 3.56 7.36
CA LYS A 69 16.02 3.45 8.69
C LYS A 69 17.05 2.32 8.76
N THR A 70 16.75 1.18 8.15
CA THR A 70 17.63 -0.01 8.18
C THR A 70 18.83 0.12 7.27
N GLN A 71 18.73 0.87 6.17
CA GLN A 71 19.86 1.08 5.25
C GLN A 71 20.95 2.00 5.79
N GLY A 72 20.72 2.76 6.87
CA GLY A 72 21.73 3.52 7.66
C GLY A 72 22.47 4.66 6.93
N ALA A 73 22.65 4.56 5.62
CA ALA A 73 23.46 5.45 4.79
C ALA A 73 22.82 6.81 4.53
N ILE A 74 21.48 6.91 4.69
CA ILE A 74 20.78 8.19 4.61
C ILE A 74 20.94 8.93 5.94
N SER A 75 20.79 8.26 7.09
CA SER A 75 20.78 8.90 8.41
C SER A 75 22.09 9.60 8.80
N GLU A 76 23.26 8.99 8.58
CA GLU A 76 24.53 9.61 9.01
C GLU A 76 24.99 10.71 8.07
N LYS A 77 24.75 10.54 6.76
CA LYS A 77 25.11 11.54 5.75
C LYS A 77 24.17 12.75 5.79
N GLU A 78 22.87 12.51 5.90
CA GLU A 78 21.85 13.56 6.04
C GLU A 78 22.01 14.32 7.36
N ALA A 79 22.27 13.63 8.49
CA ALA A 79 22.57 14.30 9.76
C ALA A 79 23.81 15.20 9.67
N LYS A 80 24.87 14.75 8.98
CA LYS A 80 26.10 15.53 8.81
C LYS A 80 25.95 16.71 7.84
N GLU A 81 25.06 16.59 6.85
CA GLU A 81 24.70 17.67 5.94
C GLU A 81 23.77 18.71 6.62
N GLU A 82 22.90 18.29 7.54
CA GLU A 82 22.09 19.19 8.39
C GLU A 82 22.94 19.95 9.43
N GLU A 83 23.93 19.31 10.05
CA GLU A 83 24.86 19.98 10.99
C GLU A 83 25.65 21.12 10.33
N ASN A 84 25.85 21.05 9.02
CA ASN A 84 26.61 22.03 8.25
C ASN A 84 25.72 23.08 7.56
N TYR A 85 24.41 23.07 7.83
CA TYR A 85 23.45 23.93 7.17
C TYR A 85 23.53 25.36 7.75
N GLY A 86 24.39 26.20 7.17
CA GLY A 86 24.58 27.60 7.56
C GLY A 86 26.03 28.04 7.75
N GLU A 87 26.98 27.11 7.69
CA GLU A 87 28.41 27.42 7.58
C GLU A 87 28.86 27.21 6.12
N GLU A 88 29.56 28.18 5.54
CA GLU A 88 30.21 27.95 4.25
C GLU A 88 31.39 26.99 4.48
N VAL A 89 31.21 25.73 4.10
CA VAL A 89 32.32 24.78 4.00
C VAL A 89 33.21 25.25 2.86
N VAL A 90 34.26 25.98 3.19
CA VAL A 90 35.34 26.20 2.26
C VAL A 90 36.06 24.86 2.13
N GLU A 91 35.81 24.12 1.05
CA GLU A 91 36.69 23.02 0.69
C GLU A 91 38.08 23.62 0.44
N GLU A 92 39.03 23.32 1.33
CA GLU A 92 40.45 23.61 1.06
C GLU A 92 40.89 22.69 -0.09
N ASP A 93 40.87 23.23 -1.32
CA ASP A 93 41.53 22.63 -2.48
C ASP A 93 43.01 22.36 -2.13
N ALA A 94 43.41 21.08 -2.15
CA ALA A 94 44.78 20.60 -1.99
C ALA A 94 45.32 19.98 -3.28
#